data_AF-A0A839Q5U8-F1
#
_entry.id   AF-A0A839Q5U8-F1
#
_cell.length_a   1.000
_cell.length_b   1.000
_cell.length_c   1.000
_cell.angle_alpha   90.00
_cell.angle_beta   90.00
_cell.angle_gamma   90.00
#
_symmetry.space_group_name_H-M   'P 1'
#
loop_
_entity.id
_entity.type
_entity.pdbx_description
1 polymer ?
#
loop_
_entity_poly.entity_id
_entity_poly.type
_entity_poly.pdbx_seq_one_letter_code
_entity_poly.pdbx_strand_id
1 'polypeptide(L)' 'MTALPPDPDPMDTPGVERAGGVLPGDTPPDSAQTKATANKDPAAGRNLTPRAVVTFIVVALFVALFAATAVYLVVRMFS' A
#
# COMPACT_ATOMS: atom_id res chain seq x y z
N MET A 1 -56.43 27.11 1.38
CA MET A 1 -55.76 27.86 0.30
C MET A 1 -54.89 28.89 1.01
N THR A 2 -53.57 28.96 0.93
CA THR A 2 -52.53 28.27 0.14
C THR A 2 -51.23 28.69 0.84
N ALA A 3 -50.43 27.75 1.35
CA ALA A 3 -49.06 28.09 1.72
C ALA A 3 -48.33 28.37 0.41
N LEU A 4 -48.03 29.63 0.13
CA LEU A 4 -47.17 29.98 -0.99
C LEU A 4 -45.75 29.56 -0.59
N PRO A 5 -45.11 28.60 -1.28
CA PRO A 5 -43.69 28.37 -1.07
C PRO A 5 -42.96 29.68 -1.39
N PRO A 6 -41.96 30.11 -0.60
CA PRO A 6 -41.13 31.21 -1.03
C PRO A 6 -40.42 30.76 -2.31
N ASP A 7 -40.84 31.31 -3.45
CA ASP A 7 -40.06 31.19 -4.68
C ASP A 7 -38.78 31.98 -4.43
N PRO A 8 -37.61 31.33 -4.33
CA PRO A 8 -36.37 32.04 -4.05
C PRO A 8 -36.09 33.01 -5.21
N ASP A 9 -35.80 34.27 -4.90
CA ASP A 9 -35.44 35.26 -5.89
C ASP A 9 -34.25 34.73 -6.73
N PRO A 10 -34.33 34.68 -8.07
CA PRO A 10 -33.22 34.24 -8.93
C PRO A 10 -31.93 35.02 -8.70
N MET A 11 -32.02 36.23 -8.14
CA MET A 11 -30.87 37.05 -7.75
C MET A 11 -30.23 36.58 -6.43
N ASP A 12 -30.98 35.86 -5.59
CA ASP A 12 -30.53 35.31 -4.29
C ASP A 12 -30.24 33.81 -4.33
N THR A 13 -30.44 33.14 -5.47
CA THR A 13 -29.88 31.80 -5.70
C THR A 13 -28.42 31.92 -6.11
N PRO A 14 -27.45 31.39 -5.34
CA PRO A 14 -26.08 31.28 -5.80
C PRO A 14 -26.06 30.48 -7.10
N GLY A 15 -25.69 31.13 -8.19
CA GLY A 15 -25.56 30.46 -9.48
C GLY A 15 -24.52 29.36 -9.36
N VAL A 16 -24.91 28.12 -9.60
CA VAL A 16 -24.02 26.97 -9.66
C VAL A 16 -22.84 27.35 -10.54
N GLU A 17 -21.62 27.44 -9.99
CA GLU A 17 -20.45 27.80 -10.78
C GLU A 17 -20.35 26.84 -11.96
N ARG A 18 -20.45 27.40 -13.18
CA ARG A 18 -20.34 26.68 -14.44
C ARG A 18 -18.98 26.00 -14.47
N ALA A 19 -18.97 24.69 -14.17
CA ALA A 19 -17.89 23.73 -14.29
C ALA A 19 -16.50 24.38 -14.42
N GLY A 20 -15.80 24.51 -13.30
CA GLY A 20 -14.42 24.97 -13.24
C GLY A 20 -13.54 24.12 -14.15
N GLY A 21 -13.37 24.58 -15.38
CA GLY A 21 -12.47 24.01 -16.35
C GLY A 21 -11.07 24.07 -15.78
N VAL A 22 -10.45 22.91 -15.80
CA VAL A 22 -9.14 22.65 -15.22
C VAL A 22 -8.07 23.45 -15.98
N LEU A 23 -7.11 24.06 -15.26
CA LEU A 23 -6.04 24.90 -15.79
C LEU A 23 -5.10 24.12 -16.75
N PRO A 24 -4.44 24.78 -17.71
CA PRO A 24 -3.44 24.12 -18.58
C PRO A 24 -2.32 23.45 -17.76
N GLY A 25 -2.22 22.11 -17.88
CA GLY A 25 -1.51 21.22 -16.95
C GLY A 25 -2.43 20.11 -16.42
N ASP A 26 -3.74 20.34 -16.49
CA ASP A 26 -4.79 19.42 -16.09
C ASP A 26 -5.27 18.49 -17.22
N THR A 27 -4.41 18.22 -18.20
CA THR A 27 -4.50 16.92 -18.87
C THR A 27 -3.99 15.92 -17.84
N PRO A 28 -4.83 15.03 -17.29
CA PRO A 28 -4.30 13.93 -16.50
C PRO A 28 -3.21 13.24 -17.35
N PRO A 29 -2.07 12.82 -16.76
CA PRO A 29 -1.15 11.96 -17.50
C PRO A 29 -1.97 10.79 -18.07
N ASP A 30 -1.68 10.40 -19.32
CA ASP A 30 -2.43 9.35 -20.05
C ASP A 30 -2.86 8.25 -19.08
N SER A 31 -4.13 8.29 -18.70
CA SER A 31 -4.67 7.46 -17.62
C SER A 31 -4.95 6.06 -18.17
N ALA A 32 -3.90 5.42 -18.68
CA ALA A 32 -3.81 4.03 -19.10
C ALA A 32 -2.38 3.71 -19.60
N GLN A 33 -1.33 4.28 -19.01
CA GLN A 33 0.03 3.87 -19.37
C GLN A 33 0.30 2.45 -18.88
N THR A 34 0.42 1.52 -19.82
CA THR A 34 0.95 0.17 -19.61
C THR A 34 2.48 0.13 -19.62
N LYS A 35 3.11 1.29 -19.83
CA LYS A 35 4.56 1.44 -19.87
C LYS A 35 5.07 2.02 -18.57
N ALA A 36 6.10 1.39 -18.02
CA ALA A 36 6.85 1.93 -16.90
C ALA A 36 7.50 3.26 -17.30
N THR A 37 7.59 4.18 -16.34
CA THR A 37 8.27 5.46 -16.54
C THR A 37 9.75 5.24 -16.86
N ALA A 38 10.37 6.12 -17.65
CA ALA A 38 11.82 6.07 -17.90
C ALA A 38 12.67 6.34 -16.65
N ASN A 39 12.03 6.78 -15.55
CA ASN A 39 12.70 6.94 -14.28
C ASN A 39 13.05 5.57 -13.68
N LYS A 40 14.29 5.43 -13.20
CA LYS A 40 14.73 4.22 -12.53
C LYS A 40 14.01 4.12 -11.18
N ASP A 41 13.27 3.04 -10.96
CA ASP A 41 12.72 2.77 -9.63
C ASP A 41 13.87 2.68 -8.62
N PRO A 42 13.72 3.28 -7.42
CA PRO A 42 14.69 3.09 -6.37
C PRO A 42 14.81 1.58 -6.11
N ALA A 43 16.03 1.06 -6.24
CA ALA A 43 16.28 -0.34 -5.96
C ALA A 43 15.81 -0.61 -4.53
N ALA A 44 14.90 -1.57 -4.36
CA ALA A 44 14.55 -2.07 -3.04
C ALA A 44 15.86 -2.56 -2.41
N GLY A 45 16.37 -1.77 -1.46
CA GLY A 45 17.61 -2.11 -0.76
C GLY A 45 17.47 -3.47 -0.08
N ARG A 46 18.60 -4.06 0.30
CA ARG A 46 18.59 -5.20 1.22
C ARG A 46 18.14 -4.70 2.59
N ASN A 47 16.83 -4.52 2.75
CA ASN A 47 16.21 -3.96 3.94
C ASN A 47 16.18 -5.05 5.02
N LEU A 48 17.35 -5.36 5.59
CA LEU A 48 17.45 -6.13 6.82
C LEU A 48 16.93 -5.27 7.97
N THR A 49 15.61 -5.14 8.02
CA THR A 49 14.96 -4.50 9.16
C THR A 49 15.30 -5.30 10.42
N PRO A 50 15.45 -4.66 11.59
CA PRO A 50 15.74 -5.38 12.84
C PRO A 50 14.77 -6.56 13.08
N ARG A 51 13.50 -6.41 12.67
CA ARG A 51 12.49 -7.48 12.72
C ARG A 51 12.85 -8.69 11.85
N ALA A 52 13.35 -8.47 10.64
CA ALA A 52 13.78 -9.56 9.76
C ALA A 52 14.94 -10.33 10.38
N VAL A 53 15.93 -9.63 10.95
CA VAL A 53 17.08 -10.27 11.63
C VAL A 53 16.62 -11.12 12.81
N VAL A 54 15.76 -10.59 13.68
CA VAL A 54 15.20 -11.33 14.82
C VAL A 54 14.44 -12.58 14.34
N THR A 55 13.66 -12.46 13.27
CA THR A 55 12.92 -13.59 12.69
C THR A 55 13.88 -14.70 12.25
N PHE A 56 14.97 -14.36 11.55
CA PHE A 56 15.97 -15.34 11.12
C PHE A 56 16.66 -16.02 12.32
N ILE A 57 16.99 -15.28 13.38
CA ILE A 57 17.59 -15.85 14.59
C ILE A 57 16.64 -16.87 15.21
N VAL A 58 15.36 -16.54 15.38
CA VAL A 58 14.35 -17.44 15.96
C VAL A 58 14.21 -18.72 15.12
N VAL A 59 14.12 -18.58 13.79
CA VAL A 59 14.03 -19.73 12.88
C VAL A 59 15.29 -20.60 12.97
N ALA A 60 16.48 -19.99 13.01
CA ALA A 60 17.74 -20.73 13.13
C ALA A 60 17.82 -21.53 14.43
N LEU A 61 17.43 -20.93 15.57
CA LEU A 61 17.37 -21.61 16.86
C LEU A 61 16.37 -22.76 16.85
N PHE A 62 15.20 -22.55 16.25
CA PHE A 62 14.20 -23.60 16.08
C PHE A 62 14.78 -24.78 15.29
N VAL A 63 15.34 -24.54 14.10
CA VAL A 63 15.95 -25.60 13.28
C VAL A 63 17.08 -26.32 14.03
N ALA A 64 17.92 -25.59 14.77
CA ALA A 64 19.00 -26.17 15.56
C ALA A 64 18.48 -27.14 16.64
N LEU A 65 17.36 -26.83 17.28
CA LEU A 65 16.72 -27.72 18.26
C LEU A 65 16.28 -29.05 17.63
N PHE A 66 15.63 -29.00 16.46
CA PHE A 66 15.23 -30.22 15.74
C PHE A 66 16.45 -31.01 15.28
N ALA A 67 17.47 -30.35 14.75
CA ALA A 67 18.70 -31.00 14.33
C ALA A 67 19.40 -31.71 15.51
N ALA A 68 19.52 -31.03 16.66
CA ALA A 68 20.09 -31.61 17.88
C ALA A 68 19.29 -32.83 18.36
N THR A 69 17.96 -32.74 18.35
CA THR A 69 17.08 -33.84 18.74
C THR A 69 17.21 -35.03 17.78
N ALA A 70 17.25 -34.78 16.48
CA ALA A 70 17.43 -35.82 15.47
C ALA A 70 18.78 -36.53 15.65
N VAL A 71 19.87 -35.79 15.80
CA VAL A 71 21.21 -36.34 16.05
C VAL A 71 21.21 -37.18 17.33
N TYR A 72 20.61 -36.67 18.41
CA TYR A 72 20.51 -37.41 19.66
C TYR A 72 19.78 -38.76 19.51
N LEU A 73 18.65 -38.76 18.79
CA LEU A 73 17.89 -39.99 18.54
C LEU A 73 18.67 -40.99 17.69
N VAL A 74 19.37 -40.50 16.66
CA VAL A 74 20.22 -41.34 15.81
C VAL A 74 21.34 -41.98 16.63
N VAL A 75 22.08 -41.20 17.42
CA VAL A 75 23.15 -41.73 18.28
C VAL A 75 22.62 -42.77 19.26
N ARG A 76 21.47 -42.50 19.90
CA ARG A 76 20.80 -43.45 20.81
C ARG A 76 20.36 -44.73 20.12
N MET A 77 20.01 -44.69 18.83
CA MET A 77 19.60 -45.90 18.10
C MET A 77 20.76 -46.84 17.80
N PHE A 78 22.00 -46.33 17.76
CA PHE A 78 23.21 -47.09 17.45
C PHE A 78 24.13 -47.35 18.65
N SER A 79 23.78 -46.84 19.84
CA SER A 79 24.52 -47.05 21.10
C SER A 79 23.73 -47.97 22.02
#